data_AF-A0A3A9ZTR5-F1
#
_entry.id   AF-A0A3A9ZTR5-F1
#
_cell.length_a   1.000
_cell.length_b   1.000
_cell.length_c   1.000
_cell.angle_alpha   90.00
_cell.angle_beta   90.00
_cell.angle_gamma   90.00
#
_symmetry.space_group_name_H-M   'P 1'
#
loop_
_entity.id
_entity.type
_entity.pdbx_description
1 polymer ?
#
loop_
_entity_poly.entity_id
_entity_poly.type
_entity_poly.pdbx_seq_one_letter_code
_entity_poly.pdbx_strand_id
1 'polypeptide(L)' 'ALYDAADDDSATGGPDPVRRTWPLIVLITAEGLVRLTDEEAAEASRAVLSQRGERPDGPGAGPL' A
#
# COMPACT_ATOMS: atom_id res chain seq x y z
N ALA A 1 -1.24 -4.86 -4.58
CA ALA A 1 -0.33 -4.45 -5.66
C ALA A 1 1.07 -4.09 -5.15
N LEU A 2 1.32 -2.89 -4.58
CA LEU A 2 2.70 -2.52 -4.13
C LEU A 2 3.23 -3.39 -2.99
N TYR A 3 2.36 -3.74 -2.04
CA TYR A 3 2.71 -4.70 -0.98
C TYR A 3 3.12 -6.05 -1.58
N ASP A 4 2.31 -6.59 -2.50
CA ASP A 4 2.53 -7.90 -3.13
C ASP A 4 3.86 -7.90 -3.91
N ALA A 5 4.15 -6.81 -4.62
CA ALA A 5 5.43 -6.64 -5.29
C ALA A 5 6.62 -6.68 -4.30
N ALA A 6 6.49 -6.06 -3.13
CA ALA A 6 7.52 -6.11 -2.09
C ALA A 6 7.63 -7.49 -1.40
N ASP A 7 6.54 -8.26 -1.36
CA ASP A 7 6.52 -9.62 -0.79
C ASP A 7 7.22 -10.62 -1.73
N ASP A 8 7.00 -10.49 -3.03
CA ASP A 8 7.56 -11.38 -4.05
C ASP A 8 8.97 -10.99 -4.53
N ASP A 9 9.35 -9.71 -4.43
CA ASP A 9 10.63 -9.17 -4.92
C ASP A 9 11.40 -8.39 -3.85
N SER A 10 12.51 -8.98 -3.41
CA SER A 10 13.43 -8.40 -2.41
C SER A 10 14.04 -7.03 -2.80
N ALA A 11 14.03 -6.66 -4.09
CA ALA A 11 14.48 -5.34 -4.54
C ALA A 11 13.41 -4.25 -4.36
N THR A 12 12.18 -4.62 -4.00
CA THR A 12 11.05 -3.72 -3.80
C THR A 12 10.76 -3.54 -2.30
N GLY A 13 10.83 -2.29 -1.82
CA GLY A 13 10.56 -1.98 -0.41
C GLY A 13 9.07 -1.91 -0.09
N GLY A 14 8.62 -2.69 0.90
CA GLY A 14 7.27 -2.61 1.46
C GLY A 14 7.10 -1.51 2.52
N PRO A 15 5.89 -1.32 3.05
CA PRO A 15 5.65 -0.50 4.24
C PRO A 15 6.50 -0.95 5.44
N ASP A 16 7.15 -0.02 6.14
CA ASP A 16 7.93 -0.29 7.36
C ASP A 16 7.35 0.50 8.54
N PRO A 17 6.46 -0.10 9.37
CA PRO A 17 5.88 0.55 10.53
C PRO A 17 6.87 0.87 11.65
N VAL A 18 7.99 0.12 11.74
CA VAL A 18 9.01 0.33 12.78
C VAL A 18 9.76 1.63 12.49
N ARG A 19 10.12 1.85 11.22
CA ARG A 19 10.80 3.08 10.76
C ARG A 19 9.85 4.19 10.33
N ARG A 20 8.54 3.90 10.25
CA ARG A 20 7.48 4.79 9.76
C ARG A 20 7.72 5.24 8.31
N THR A 21 8.12 4.30 7.46
CA THR A 21 8.36 4.55 6.04
C THR A 21 7.23 3.94 5.21
N TRP A 22 6.66 4.75 4.30
CA TRP A 22 5.48 4.39 3.51
C TRP A 22 5.71 4.67 2.02
N PRO A 23 4.96 4.03 1.11
CA PRO A 23 4.97 4.39 -0.30
C PRO A 23 4.55 5.84 -0.53
N LEU A 24 5.19 6.50 -1.50
CA LEU A 24 4.75 7.80 -1.99
C LEU A 24 3.51 7.62 -2.90
N ILE A 25 2.40 8.29 -2.56
CA ILE A 25 1.16 8.20 -3.32
C ILE A 25 0.77 9.58 -3.83
N VAL A 26 0.46 9.65 -5.13
CA VAL A 26 -0.01 10.86 -5.80
C VAL A 26 -1.30 10.52 -6.56
N LEU A 27 -2.38 11.23 -6.25
CA LEU A 27 -3.63 11.19 -6.98
C LEU A 27 -3.61 12.24 -8.08
N ILE A 28 -4.09 11.85 -9.26
CA ILE A 28 -4.31 12.74 -10.40
C ILE A 28 -5.81 12.71 -10.67
N THR A 29 -6.47 13.85 -10.47
CA THR A 29 -7.91 14.03 -10.69
C THR A 29 -8.16 15.17 -11.68
N ALA A 30 -9.44 15.45 -11.98
CA ALA A 30 -9.79 16.59 -12.82
C ALA A 30 -9.39 17.94 -12.19
N GLU A 31 -9.29 17.97 -10.86
CA GLU A 31 -8.90 19.12 -10.05
C GLU A 31 -7.36 19.30 -9.97
N GLY A 32 -6.59 18.33 -10.47
CA GLY A 32 -5.14 18.39 -10.57
C GLY A 32 -4.43 17.28 -9.82
N LEU A 33 -3.22 17.59 -9.34
CA LEU A 33 -2.33 16.64 -8.68
C LEU A 33 -2.35 16.85 -7.16
N VAL A 34 -2.66 15.79 -6.42
CA VAL A 34 -2.65 15.78 -4.95
C VAL A 34 -1.74 14.67 -4.46
N ARG A 35 -0.63 15.03 -3.83
CA ARG A 35 0.21 14.08 -3.09
C ARG A 35 -0.45 13.80 -1.75
N LEU A 36 -0.63 12.51 -1.41
CA LEU A 36 -1.07 12.13 -0.07
C LEU A 36 0.01 12.50 0.96
N THR A 37 -0.46 12.92 2.13
CA THR A 37 0.38 13.09 3.31
C THR A 37 0.92 11.74 3.78
N ASP A 38 2.00 11.78 4.56
CA ASP A 38 2.57 10.57 5.14
C ASP A 38 1.57 9.87 6.07
N GLU A 39 0.65 10.60 6.71
CA GLU A 39 -0.38 10.03 7.58
C GLU A 39 -1.47 9.29 6.79
N GLU A 40 -1.93 9.84 5.68
CA GLU A 40 -2.86 9.16 4.76
C GLU A 40 -2.20 7.93 4.13
N ALA A 41 -0.94 8.03 3.73
CA ALA A 41 -0.17 6.89 3.21
C ALA A 41 0.04 5.80 4.30
N ALA A 42 0.26 6.20 5.55
CA ALA A 42 0.36 5.29 6.69
C ALA A 42 -0.97 4.59 6.98
N GLU A 43 -2.09 5.30 6.91
CA GLU A 43 -3.43 4.73 7.09
C GLU A 43 -3.72 3.69 6.00
N ALA A 44 -3.53 4.04 4.73
CA ALA A 44 -3.70 3.10 3.62
C ALA A 44 -2.79 1.87 3.76
N SER A 45 -1.52 2.07 4.12
CA SER A 45 -0.56 0.97 4.32
C SER A 45 -0.97 0.05 5.46
N ARG A 46 -1.43 0.60 6.60
CA ARG A 46 -1.93 -0.19 7.73
C ARG A 46 -3.17 -0.98 7.38
N ALA A 47 -4.09 -0.41 6.59
CA ALA A 47 -5.27 -1.13 6.12
C ALA A 47 -4.88 -2.36 5.27
N VAL A 48 -3.89 -2.22 4.37
CA VAL A 48 -3.37 -3.34 3.57
C VAL A 48 -2.71 -4.40 4.46
N LEU A 49 -1.85 -4.00 5.39
CA LEU A 49 -1.19 -4.93 6.32
C LEU A 49 -2.19 -5.69 7.19
N SER A 50 -3.23 -5.01 7.69
CA SER A 50 -4.32 -5.64 8.47
C SER A 50 -5.04 -6.70 7.65
N GLN A 51 -5.43 -6.37 6.41
CA GLN A 51 -6.11 -7.30 5.52
C GLN A 51 -5.25 -8.53 5.18
N ARG A 52 -3.93 -8.36 5.05
CA ARG A 52 -2.98 -9.47 4.81
C ARG A 52 -2.82 -10.37 6.03
N GLY A 53 -2.84 -9.79 7.24
CA GLY A 53 -2.87 -10.56 8.47
C GLY A 53 -4.13 -11.45 8.59
N GLU A 54 -5.27 -10.97 8.09
CA GLU A 54 -6.53 -11.72 8.07
C GLU A 54 -6.62 -12.72 6.90
N ARG A 55 -6.05 -12.36 5.74
CA ARG A 55 -6.06 -13.14 4.50
C ARG A 55 -4.67 -13.12 3.85
N PRO A 56 -3.79 -14.06 4.21
CA PRO A 56 -2.41 -14.10 3.74
C PRO A 56 -2.31 -14.10 2.20
N ASP A 57 -3.16 -14.91 1.56
CA ASP A 57 -3.21 -15.05 0.09
C ASP A 57 -3.75 -13.79 -0.63
N GLY A 58 -4.33 -12.84 0.11
CA GLY A 58 -4.83 -11.56 -0.41
C GLY A 58 -6.30 -11.52 -0.82
N PRO A 59 -6.76 -10.37 -1.35
CA PRO A 59 -8.06 -10.31 -1.98
C PRO A 59 -8.05 -11.21 -3.21
N GLY A 60 -8.73 -12.36 -3.12
CA GLY A 60 -8.97 -13.21 -4.28
C GLY A 60 -9.53 -12.36 -5.43
N ALA A 61 -8.97 -12.51 -6.62
CA ALA A 61 -9.45 -11.81 -7.81
C ALA A 61 -10.97 -12.03 -7.90
N GLY A 62 -11.75 -10.96 -7.76
CA GLY A 62 -13.19 -11.02 -7.97
C GLY A 62 -13.48 -11.55 -9.39
N PRO A 63 -14.60 -12.26 -9.60
CA PRO A 63 -14.93 -12.76 -10.93
C PRO A 63 -15.01 -11.59 -11.92
N LEU A 64 -14.41 -11.80 -13.10
CA LEU A 64 -14.51 -10.90 -14.26
C LEU A 64 -15.95 -10.74 -14.74
#